data_AF-A0A2V9WQL4-F1
#
_entry.id   AF-A0A2V9WQL4-F1
#
_cell.length_a   1.000
_cell.length_b   1.000
_cell.length_c   1.000
_cell.angle_alpha   90.00
_cell.angle_beta   90.00
_cell.angle_gamma   90.00
#
_symmetry.space_group_name_H-M   'P 1'
#
loop_
_entity.id
_entity.type
_entity.pdbx_description
1 polymer ?
#
loop_
_entity_poly.entity_id
_entity_poly.type
_entity_poly.pdbx_seq_one_letter_code
_entity_poly.pdbx_strand_id
1 'polypeptide(L)'
;MNRHISLRALAVIVLLLAGVAAAETPNRVTILYDAFGKSPSLTMDFGFAALVEYGGKRILFDTGNNAKIFEHNVKALGVDLRNIDFVVISHRHADHTSGITYLLTVNPKVKIYVPDEPWGLFARGVKSDIYRKDPSLPADMRYYGGHPPEMFEGGTPWPGGNFIPISQRTEMAHGIFVIPGVSTSPGTLELKELSLAIKSTQGV
;
A
#
# COMPACT_ATOMS: atom_id res chain seq x y z
N MET A 1 -16.34 53.19 45.41
CA MET A 1 -15.95 51.79 45.18
C MET A 1 -17.16 51.06 44.61
N ASN A 2 -17.23 50.92 43.28
CA ASN A 2 -18.07 49.96 42.54
C ASN A 2 -17.80 50.19 41.04
N ARG A 3 -17.07 49.25 40.42
CA ARG A 3 -16.72 49.30 38.99
C ARG A 3 -17.86 48.64 38.21
N HIS A 4 -18.54 49.42 37.38
CA HIS A 4 -19.45 48.89 36.36
C HIS A 4 -18.62 48.21 35.26
N ILE A 5 -18.76 46.88 35.15
CA ILE A 5 -18.25 46.13 34.00
C ILE A 5 -19.29 46.29 32.88
N SER A 6 -18.92 47.00 31.81
CA SER A 6 -19.81 47.20 30.66
C SER A 6 -20.00 45.88 29.90
N LEU A 7 -21.25 45.47 29.67
CA LEU A 7 -21.61 44.26 28.92
C LEU A 7 -21.36 44.33 27.39
N ARG A 8 -20.54 45.25 26.90
CA ARG A 8 -20.32 45.46 25.45
C ARG A 8 -19.09 44.75 24.85
N ALA A 9 -18.37 43.93 25.63
CA ALA A 9 -17.15 43.26 25.17
C ALA A 9 -17.31 41.76 24.85
N LEU A 10 -18.54 41.26 24.70
CA LEU A 10 -18.81 39.83 24.51
C LEU A 10 -19.57 39.53 23.21
N ALA A 11 -19.10 40.04 22.08
CA ALA A 11 -19.71 39.72 20.78
C ALA A 11 -18.75 39.67 19.58
N VAL A 12 -17.42 39.70 19.78
CA VAL A 12 -16.46 39.76 18.66
C VAL A 12 -15.52 38.54 18.57
N ILE A 13 -15.63 37.55 19.47
CA ILE A 13 -14.75 36.36 19.45
C ILE A 13 -15.56 35.07 19.23
N VAL A 14 -16.39 35.01 18.18
CA VAL A 14 -17.04 33.75 17.74
C VAL A 14 -16.97 33.53 16.21
N LEU A 15 -16.46 34.48 15.41
CA LEU A 15 -16.54 34.42 13.94
C LEU A 15 -15.19 34.28 13.21
N LEU A 16 -14.28 33.44 13.72
CA LEU A 16 -13.05 33.07 13.00
C LEU A 16 -12.83 31.55 12.85
N LEU A 17 -13.81 30.71 13.23
CA LEU A 17 -13.76 29.26 13.00
C LEU A 17 -14.51 28.82 11.74
N ALA A 18 -14.97 29.76 10.90
CA ALA A 18 -15.58 29.45 9.62
C ALA A 18 -14.51 29.03 8.61
N GLY A 19 -14.20 27.73 8.61
CA GLY A 19 -13.76 26.99 7.44
C GLY A 19 -12.53 27.52 6.73
N VAL A 20 -11.34 27.18 7.25
CA VAL A 20 -10.27 26.83 6.32
C VAL A 20 -10.68 25.48 5.74
N ALA A 21 -11.52 25.49 4.70
CA ALA A 21 -11.65 24.33 3.85
C ALA A 21 -10.23 24.01 3.40
N ALA A 22 -9.68 22.88 3.84
CA ALA A 22 -8.40 22.42 3.35
C ALA A 22 -8.53 22.39 1.82
N ALA A 23 -7.75 23.21 1.13
CA ALA A 23 -7.77 23.23 -0.32
C ALA A 23 -7.58 21.79 -0.78
N GLU A 24 -8.54 21.25 -1.54
CA GLU A 24 -8.41 19.89 -2.06
C GLU A 24 -7.09 19.80 -2.81
N THR A 25 -6.24 18.86 -2.39
CA THR A 25 -5.00 18.58 -3.11
C THR A 25 -5.36 18.28 -4.55
N PRO A 26 -4.79 19.00 -5.53
CA PRO A 26 -5.15 18.81 -6.92
C PRO A 26 -4.87 17.35 -7.31
N ASN A 27 -5.74 16.80 -8.15
CA ASN A 27 -5.55 15.47 -8.70
C ASN A 27 -4.20 15.43 -9.44
N ARG A 28 -3.27 14.59 -8.99
CA ARG A 28 -1.90 14.54 -9.50
C ARG A 28 -1.33 13.13 -9.36
N VAL A 29 -0.60 12.69 -10.38
CA VAL A 29 0.28 11.52 -10.26
C VAL A 29 1.72 12.03 -10.24
N THR A 30 2.47 11.65 -9.21
CA THR A 30 3.90 11.97 -9.08
C THR A 30 4.67 10.67 -9.18
N ILE A 31 5.51 10.52 -10.20
CA ILE A 31 6.39 9.36 -10.34
C ILE A 31 7.54 9.50 -9.34
N LEU A 32 7.70 8.50 -8.49
CA LEU A 32 8.70 8.44 -7.42
C LEU A 32 9.89 7.55 -7.80
N TYR A 33 9.67 6.58 -8.70
CA TYR A 33 10.67 5.60 -9.10
C TYR A 33 10.37 5.14 -10.52
N ASP A 34 11.36 5.25 -11.40
CA ASP A 34 11.28 4.80 -12.79
C ASP A 34 12.70 4.69 -13.39
N ALA A 35 12.82 3.97 -14.50
CA ALA A 35 14.04 3.86 -15.28
C ALA A 35 14.28 5.07 -16.21
N PHE A 36 13.31 5.99 -16.30
CA PHE A 36 13.42 7.22 -17.08
C PHE A 36 12.95 8.45 -16.30
N GLY A 37 13.57 9.60 -16.56
CA GLY A 37 13.21 10.86 -15.92
C GLY A 37 14.10 12.01 -16.38
N LYS A 38 13.65 13.24 -16.13
CA LYS A 38 14.41 14.46 -16.45
C LYS A 38 14.99 15.16 -15.22
N SER A 39 14.53 14.81 -14.03
CA SER A 39 14.97 15.49 -12.82
C SER A 39 16.36 15.00 -12.40
N PRO A 40 17.38 15.87 -12.32
CA PRO A 40 18.70 15.48 -11.83
C PRO A 40 18.71 15.20 -10.32
N SER A 41 17.64 15.55 -9.59
CA SER A 41 17.50 15.25 -8.16
C SER A 41 17.09 13.81 -7.88
N LEU A 42 16.60 13.08 -8.90
CA LEU A 42 16.12 11.71 -8.75
C LEU A 42 17.14 10.72 -9.29
N THR A 43 17.23 9.58 -8.61
CA THR A 43 18.02 8.44 -9.06
C THR A 43 17.09 7.49 -9.81
N MET A 44 17.43 7.20 -11.07
CA MET A 44 16.73 6.23 -11.91
C MET A 44 17.19 4.81 -11.58
N ASP A 45 16.28 3.84 -11.67
CA ASP A 45 16.56 2.40 -11.57
C ASP A 45 15.37 1.62 -12.16
N PHE A 46 15.57 0.34 -12.48
CA PHE A 46 14.49 -0.52 -12.97
C PHE A 46 13.43 -0.69 -11.89
N GLY A 47 12.14 -0.58 -12.26
CA GLY A 47 11.00 -0.69 -11.35
C GLY A 47 10.08 0.51 -11.40
N PHE A 48 9.05 0.49 -10.54
CA PHE A 48 8.03 1.54 -10.56
C PHE A 48 7.56 1.92 -9.15
N ALA A 49 7.28 3.21 -8.96
CA ALA A 49 6.50 3.72 -7.84
C ALA A 49 5.89 5.08 -8.18
N ALA A 50 4.67 5.34 -7.71
CA ALA A 50 4.01 6.61 -7.89
C ALA A 50 3.19 7.01 -6.65
N LEU A 51 3.16 8.30 -6.33
CA LEU A 51 2.14 8.88 -5.46
C LEU A 51 0.97 9.36 -6.32
N VAL A 52 -0.19 8.75 -6.12
CA VAL A 52 -1.45 9.12 -6.76
C VAL A 52 -2.28 9.93 -5.78
N GLU A 53 -2.51 11.20 -6.10
CA GLU A 53 -3.38 12.10 -5.36
C GLU A 53 -4.68 12.27 -6.17
N TYR A 54 -5.81 11.82 -5.63
CA TYR A 54 -7.11 11.91 -6.31
C TYR A 54 -8.27 11.99 -5.32
N GLY A 55 -9.21 12.92 -5.52
CA GLY A 55 -10.42 13.00 -4.69
C GLY A 55 -10.14 13.13 -3.20
N GLY A 56 -9.10 13.91 -2.84
CA GLY A 56 -8.64 14.07 -1.47
C GLY A 56 -8.04 12.81 -0.83
N LYS A 57 -7.61 11.84 -1.64
CA LYS A 57 -6.86 10.64 -1.21
C LYS A 57 -5.42 10.72 -1.70
N ARG A 58 -4.48 10.23 -0.91
CA ARG A 58 -3.05 10.07 -1.20
C ARG A 58 -2.71 8.59 -1.17
N ILE A 59 -2.45 8.01 -2.33
CA ILE A 59 -2.28 6.57 -2.53
C ILE A 59 -0.86 6.34 -3.02
N LEU A 60 -0.09 5.51 -2.32
CA LEU A 60 1.19 5.04 -2.83
C LEU A 60 0.96 3.80 -3.68
N PHE A 61 1.34 3.84 -4.95
CA PHE A 61 1.29 2.70 -5.86
C PHE A 61 2.71 2.20 -6.13
N ASP A 62 3.02 0.98 -5.71
CA ASP A 62 4.35 0.37 -5.72
C ASP A 62 5.43 1.17 -4.96
N THR A 63 6.63 0.58 -4.86
CA THR A 63 7.74 1.10 -4.03
C THR A 63 9.13 0.94 -4.66
N GLY A 64 9.22 0.55 -5.93
CA GLY A 64 10.49 0.41 -6.64
C GLY A 64 11.36 -0.76 -6.18
N ASN A 65 12.53 -0.88 -6.82
CA ASN A 65 13.46 -2.00 -6.69
C ASN A 65 14.49 -1.88 -5.56
N ASN A 66 14.82 -0.66 -5.14
CA ASN A 66 15.84 -0.43 -4.12
C ASN A 66 15.32 0.55 -3.06
N ALA A 67 15.26 0.10 -1.82
CA ALA A 67 14.72 0.90 -0.72
C ALA A 67 15.46 2.22 -0.49
N LYS A 68 16.78 2.28 -0.73
CA LYS A 68 17.57 3.50 -0.56
C LYS A 68 17.32 4.51 -1.67
N ILE A 69 17.18 4.02 -2.91
CA ILE A 69 16.82 4.88 -4.05
C ILE A 69 15.40 5.41 -3.87
N PHE A 70 14.47 4.56 -3.45
CA PHE A 70 13.09 4.96 -3.15
C PHE A 70 13.04 6.02 -2.04
N GLU A 71 13.73 5.78 -0.92
CA GLU A 71 13.89 6.75 0.16
C GLU A 71 14.45 8.10 -0.34
N HIS A 72 15.54 8.05 -1.11
CA HIS A 72 16.16 9.25 -1.69
C HIS A 72 15.19 10.04 -2.55
N ASN A 73 14.51 9.39 -3.49
CA ASN A 73 13.57 10.06 -4.40
C ASN A 73 12.37 10.65 -3.66
N VAL A 74 11.79 9.91 -2.71
CA VAL A 74 10.68 10.38 -1.86
C VAL A 74 11.09 11.66 -1.11
N LYS A 75 12.28 11.66 -0.50
CA LYS A 75 12.81 12.82 0.22
C LYS A 75 13.11 13.99 -0.72
N ALA A 76 13.73 13.72 -1.87
CA ALA A 76 14.06 14.74 -2.87
C ALA A 76 12.82 15.45 -3.44
N LEU A 77 11.69 14.75 -3.51
CA LEU A 77 10.40 15.31 -3.94
C LEU A 77 9.58 15.93 -2.81
N GLY A 78 10.07 15.90 -1.56
CA GLY A 78 9.35 16.42 -0.40
C GLY A 78 8.06 15.64 -0.09
N VAL A 79 7.97 14.37 -0.49
CA VAL A 79 6.79 13.53 -0.25
C VAL A 79 6.79 13.00 1.17
N ASP A 80 5.74 13.31 1.93
CA ASP A 80 5.51 12.72 3.26
C ASP A 80 4.68 11.43 3.17
N LEU A 81 5.33 10.29 3.39
CA LEU A 81 4.69 8.96 3.40
C LEU A 81 3.93 8.66 4.70
N ARG A 82 4.06 9.50 5.73
CA ARG A 82 3.27 9.35 6.97
C ARG A 82 1.80 9.73 6.76
N ASN A 83 1.53 10.53 5.73
CA ASN A 83 0.21 11.06 5.40
C ASN A 83 -0.32 10.50 4.08
N ILE A 84 -0.19 9.18 3.88
CA ILE A 84 -0.87 8.45 2.80
C ILE A 84 -2.03 7.66 3.39
N ASP A 85 -3.14 7.56 2.65
CA ASP A 85 -4.34 6.85 3.10
C ASP A 85 -4.13 5.33 3.06
N PHE A 86 -3.49 4.85 2.00
CA PHE A 86 -3.16 3.44 1.80
C PHE A 86 -2.13 3.25 0.68
N VAL A 87 -1.61 2.03 0.61
CA VAL A 87 -0.64 1.59 -0.40
C VAL A 87 -1.30 0.50 -1.23
N VAL A 88 -1.02 0.47 -2.53
CA VAL A 88 -1.38 -0.62 -3.44
C VAL A 88 -0.08 -1.14 -4.04
N ILE A 89 0.19 -2.42 -3.85
CA ILE A 89 1.26 -3.13 -4.55
C ILE A 89 0.63 -3.85 -5.73
N SER A 90 1.11 -3.55 -6.92
CA SER A 90 0.64 -4.16 -8.17
C SER A 90 0.90 -5.66 -8.17
N HIS A 91 2.12 -6.10 -7.85
CA HIS A 91 2.47 -7.51 -7.77
C HIS A 91 3.75 -7.79 -6.97
N ARG A 92 4.06 -9.07 -6.76
CA ARG A 92 5.10 -9.55 -5.83
C ARG A 92 6.56 -9.40 -6.30
N HIS A 93 6.86 -8.77 -7.44
CA HIS A 93 8.25 -8.65 -7.89
C HIS A 93 9.03 -7.60 -7.09
N ALA A 94 10.35 -7.80 -7.01
CA ALA A 94 11.23 -6.96 -6.21
C ALA A 94 11.22 -5.50 -6.67
N ASP A 95 11.10 -5.26 -7.98
CA ASP A 95 11.08 -3.94 -8.61
C ASP A 95 9.83 -3.11 -8.33
N HIS A 96 8.88 -3.68 -7.60
CA HIS A 96 7.68 -3.02 -7.10
C HIS A 96 7.60 -2.98 -5.57
N THR A 97 8.38 -3.80 -4.85
CA THR A 97 8.14 -4.12 -3.44
C THR A 97 9.30 -3.80 -2.50
N SER A 98 10.53 -3.67 -3.00
CA SER A 98 11.71 -3.50 -2.14
C SER A 98 11.64 -2.25 -1.25
N GLY A 99 11.03 -1.16 -1.73
CA GLY A 99 10.87 0.08 -0.97
C GLY A 99 9.90 0.01 0.20
N ILE A 100 9.10 -1.07 0.33
CA ILE A 100 8.28 -1.34 1.53
C ILE A 100 9.16 -1.31 2.80
N THR A 101 10.41 -1.76 2.68
CA THR A 101 11.39 -1.72 3.77
C THR A 101 11.53 -0.32 4.36
N TYR A 102 11.69 0.71 3.53
CA TYR A 102 11.76 2.10 3.99
C TYR A 102 10.39 2.61 4.45
N LEU A 103 9.33 2.31 3.69
CA LEU A 103 7.96 2.72 4.00
C LEU A 103 7.57 2.32 5.45
N LEU A 104 7.86 1.10 5.87
CA LEU A 104 7.51 0.62 7.21
C LEU A 104 8.33 1.30 8.32
N THR A 105 9.51 1.87 8.02
CA THR A 105 10.24 2.68 9.01
C THR A 105 9.56 4.02 9.30
N VAL A 106 8.83 4.58 8.33
CA VAL A 106 8.19 5.89 8.46
C VAL A 106 6.69 5.80 8.74
N ASN A 107 6.01 4.76 8.23
CA ASN A 107 4.58 4.54 8.41
C ASN A 107 4.27 3.05 8.66
N PRO A 108 4.63 2.50 9.83
CA PRO A 108 4.54 1.06 10.12
C PRO A 108 3.11 0.50 10.16
N LYS A 109 2.08 1.35 10.24
CA LYS A 109 0.68 0.94 10.38
C LYS A 109 -0.14 1.13 9.11
N VAL A 110 0.46 1.67 8.05
CA VAL A 110 -0.25 1.92 6.79
C VAL A 110 -0.84 0.62 6.24
N LYS A 111 -2.06 0.69 5.73
CA LYS A 111 -2.68 -0.44 5.04
C LYS A 111 -2.00 -0.64 3.69
N ILE A 112 -1.53 -1.86 3.43
CA ILE A 112 -0.88 -2.24 2.18
C ILE A 112 -1.75 -3.27 1.48
N TYR A 113 -2.48 -2.83 0.46
CA TYR A 113 -3.28 -3.73 -0.37
C TYR A 113 -2.39 -4.46 -1.36
N VAL A 114 -2.52 -5.79 -1.38
CA VAL A 114 -1.64 -6.69 -2.13
C VAL A 114 -2.47 -7.74 -2.86
N PRO A 115 -1.95 -8.36 -3.93
CA PRO A 115 -2.65 -9.46 -4.56
C PRO A 115 -2.90 -10.60 -3.59
N ASP A 116 -4.07 -11.21 -3.70
CA ASP A 116 -4.39 -12.40 -2.93
C ASP A 116 -3.66 -13.63 -3.45
N GLU A 117 -2.60 -14.00 -2.73
CA GLU A 117 -1.75 -15.15 -3.05
C GLU A 117 -1.71 -16.15 -1.88
N PRO A 118 -1.96 -17.44 -2.14
CA PRO A 118 -1.79 -18.49 -1.12
C PRO A 118 -0.31 -18.67 -0.75
N TRP A 119 0.57 -18.38 -1.71
CA TRP A 119 2.03 -18.53 -1.64
C TRP A 119 2.68 -17.26 -2.17
N GLY A 120 3.75 -16.78 -1.53
CA GLY A 120 4.44 -15.58 -1.98
C GLY A 120 4.84 -14.65 -0.84
N LEU A 121 5.30 -13.45 -1.20
CA LEU A 121 5.80 -12.45 -0.25
C LEU A 121 4.71 -11.90 0.69
N PHE A 122 3.46 -12.04 0.27
CA PHE A 122 2.26 -11.59 0.97
C PHE A 122 1.33 -12.75 1.35
N ALA A 123 1.88 -13.97 1.42
CA ALA A 123 1.09 -15.18 1.60
C ALA A 123 0.21 -15.10 2.87
N ARG A 124 -1.08 -15.41 2.70
CA ARG A 124 -2.02 -15.61 3.82
C ARG A 124 -1.82 -16.94 4.55
N GLY A 125 -0.93 -17.77 4.02
CA GLY A 125 -0.81 -19.16 4.40
C GLY A 125 -1.84 -20.04 3.70
N VAL A 126 -1.63 -21.34 3.78
CA VAL A 126 -2.50 -22.35 3.16
C VAL A 126 -2.93 -23.39 4.17
N LYS A 127 -4.05 -24.07 3.91
CA LYS A 127 -4.45 -25.22 4.69
C LYS A 127 -3.45 -26.37 4.54
N SER A 128 -3.26 -27.16 5.59
CA SER A 128 -2.34 -28.29 5.58
C SER A 128 -2.87 -29.54 4.86
N ASP A 129 -3.87 -29.40 4.00
CA ASP A 129 -4.44 -30.43 3.13
C ASP A 129 -3.86 -30.45 1.71
N ILE A 130 -2.93 -29.53 1.39
CA ILE A 130 -2.23 -29.43 0.09
C ILE A 130 -1.35 -30.65 -0.26
N TYR A 131 -1.10 -31.55 0.69
CA TYR A 131 -0.23 -32.71 0.50
C TYR A 131 -0.92 -33.97 1.04
N ARG A 132 -0.56 -35.11 0.44
CA ARG A 132 -1.08 -36.42 0.84
C ARG A 132 -0.55 -36.80 2.23
N LYS A 133 -1.46 -37.19 3.11
CA LYS A 133 -1.13 -37.74 4.43
C LYS A 133 -1.12 -39.27 4.34
N ASP A 134 -0.02 -39.90 4.75
CA ASP A 134 0.11 -41.36 4.80
C ASP A 134 0.36 -41.81 6.24
N PRO A 135 -0.66 -42.39 6.92
CA PRO A 135 -0.51 -42.84 8.30
C PRO A 135 0.35 -44.10 8.44
N SER A 136 0.62 -44.83 7.35
CA SER A 136 1.43 -46.08 7.38
C SER A 136 2.93 -45.82 7.54
N LEU A 137 3.39 -44.60 7.26
CA LEU A 137 4.79 -44.22 7.40
C LEU A 137 5.18 -44.02 8.88
N PRO A 138 6.44 -44.32 9.24
CA PRO A 138 7.04 -43.89 10.51
C PRO A 138 6.87 -42.38 10.75
N ALA A 139 6.74 -41.96 12.02
CA ALA A 139 6.41 -40.58 12.36
C ALA A 139 7.43 -39.55 11.84
N ASP A 140 8.71 -39.89 11.86
CA ASP A 140 9.83 -39.09 11.33
C ASP A 140 9.81 -38.95 9.80
N MET A 141 9.00 -39.76 9.09
CA MET A 141 8.75 -39.65 7.65
C MET A 141 7.43 -38.93 7.34
N ARG A 142 6.72 -38.40 8.34
CA ARG A 142 5.48 -37.63 8.17
C ARG A 142 5.73 -36.16 8.47
N TYR A 143 5.16 -35.27 7.66
CA TYR A 143 5.17 -33.83 7.94
C TYR A 143 4.69 -33.55 9.37
N TYR A 144 5.50 -32.82 10.13
CA TYR A 144 5.26 -32.51 11.55
C TYR A 144 4.97 -33.75 12.42
N GLY A 145 5.61 -34.90 12.13
CA GLY A 145 5.36 -36.13 12.88
C GLY A 145 4.00 -36.78 12.60
N GLY A 146 3.21 -36.23 11.67
CA GLY A 146 1.79 -36.56 11.46
C GLY A 146 0.80 -35.57 12.08
N HIS A 147 1.29 -34.49 12.70
CA HIS A 147 0.49 -33.47 13.38
C HIS A 147 0.78 -32.07 12.82
N PRO A 148 0.49 -31.81 11.54
CA PRO A 148 0.68 -30.46 10.98
C PRO A 148 -0.26 -29.46 11.67
N PRO A 149 0.14 -28.17 11.74
CA PRO A 149 -0.82 -27.12 12.05
C PRO A 149 -1.98 -27.11 11.03
N GLU A 150 -3.12 -26.52 11.39
CA GLU A 150 -4.25 -26.39 10.48
C GLU A 150 -3.86 -25.55 9.24
N MET A 151 -3.09 -24.50 9.48
CA MET A 151 -2.59 -23.57 8.47
C MET A 151 -1.05 -23.56 8.46
N PHE A 152 -0.47 -23.62 7.27
CA PHE A 152 0.92 -23.28 7.03
C PHE A 152 1.01 -21.79 6.83
N GLU A 153 1.67 -21.11 7.75
CA GLU A 153 1.92 -19.68 7.65
C GLU A 153 3.04 -19.40 6.64
N GLY A 154 2.82 -18.41 5.78
CA GLY A 154 3.86 -17.92 4.89
C GLY A 154 4.78 -16.95 5.61
N GLY A 155 6.07 -17.00 5.32
CA GLY A 155 7.01 -15.95 5.74
C GLY A 155 6.83 -14.67 4.92
N THR A 156 7.31 -13.55 5.45
CA THR A 156 7.39 -12.28 4.70
C THR A 156 8.73 -11.59 4.97
N PRO A 157 9.33 -10.90 3.99
CA PRO A 157 10.50 -10.04 4.22
C PRO A 157 10.23 -8.85 5.14
N TRP A 158 8.94 -8.51 5.33
CA TRP A 158 8.50 -7.32 6.06
C TRP A 158 7.65 -7.68 7.27
N PRO A 159 8.24 -8.25 8.33
CA PRO A 159 7.50 -8.59 9.54
C PRO A 159 6.85 -7.33 10.13
N GLY A 160 5.57 -7.44 10.50
CA GLY A 160 4.78 -6.34 11.05
C GLY A 160 4.10 -5.44 10.01
N GLY A 161 4.31 -5.66 8.71
CA GLY A 161 3.56 -4.97 7.66
C GLY A 161 2.06 -5.32 7.71
N ASN A 162 1.20 -4.31 7.58
CA ASN A 162 -0.26 -4.48 7.57
C ASN A 162 -0.75 -4.78 6.14
N PHE A 163 -0.47 -6.00 5.68
CA PHE A 163 -0.85 -6.48 4.35
C PHE A 163 -2.32 -6.93 4.33
N ILE A 164 -3.09 -6.41 3.38
CA ILE A 164 -4.51 -6.72 3.18
C ILE A 164 -4.69 -7.30 1.78
N PRO A 165 -4.85 -8.63 1.65
CA PRO A 165 -4.99 -9.28 0.35
C PRO A 165 -6.32 -8.97 -0.32
N ILE A 166 -6.27 -8.69 -1.63
CA ILE A 166 -7.44 -8.35 -2.45
C ILE A 166 -7.68 -9.43 -3.50
N SER A 167 -8.84 -10.08 -3.40
CA SER A 167 -9.26 -11.18 -4.28
C SER A 167 -10.45 -10.85 -5.18
N GLN A 168 -11.09 -9.70 -4.97
CA GLN A 168 -12.19 -9.20 -5.79
C GLN A 168 -12.10 -7.69 -5.98
N ARG A 169 -12.76 -7.18 -7.01
CA ARG A 169 -12.88 -5.73 -7.25
C ARG A 169 -13.40 -5.06 -5.99
N THR A 170 -12.64 -4.08 -5.49
CA THR A 170 -12.95 -3.39 -4.24
C THR A 170 -12.90 -1.88 -4.47
N GLU A 171 -13.95 -1.17 -4.06
CA GLU A 171 -13.94 0.30 -4.01
C GLU A 171 -13.29 0.76 -2.70
N MET A 172 -12.10 1.36 -2.80
CA MET A 172 -11.29 1.76 -1.64
C MET A 172 -11.69 3.14 -1.12
N ALA A 173 -12.15 3.99 -2.02
CA ALA A 173 -12.71 5.31 -1.76
C ALA A 173 -13.63 5.66 -2.94
N HIS A 174 -14.44 6.72 -2.79
CA HIS A 174 -15.37 7.14 -3.84
C HIS A 174 -14.69 7.25 -5.22
N GLY A 175 -15.08 6.39 -6.16
CA GLY A 175 -14.53 6.37 -7.51
C GLY A 175 -13.11 5.80 -7.63
N ILE A 176 -12.54 5.22 -6.58
CA ILE A 176 -11.20 4.60 -6.59
C ILE A 176 -11.34 3.09 -6.36
N PHE A 177 -10.95 2.30 -7.35
CA PHE A 177 -11.09 0.85 -7.35
C PHE A 177 -9.73 0.17 -7.40
N VAL A 178 -9.61 -0.93 -6.68
CA VAL A 178 -8.54 -1.91 -6.85
C VAL A 178 -9.13 -3.15 -7.49
N ILE A 179 -8.55 -3.57 -8.61
CA ILE A 179 -9.07 -4.66 -9.45
C ILE A 179 -8.01 -5.75 -9.54
N PRO A 180 -8.30 -6.97 -9.05
CA PRO A 180 -7.37 -8.09 -9.18
C PRO A 180 -7.38 -8.66 -10.60
N GLY A 181 -6.21 -9.08 -11.05
CA GLY A 181 -5.96 -9.74 -12.32
C GLY A 181 -4.98 -10.90 -12.18
N VAL A 182 -4.79 -11.63 -13.26
CA VAL A 182 -3.80 -12.73 -13.36
C VAL A 182 -3.11 -12.61 -14.71
N SER A 183 -1.79 -12.55 -14.70
CA SER A 183 -1.02 -12.51 -15.95
C SER A 183 -1.18 -13.83 -16.72
N THR A 184 -1.40 -13.68 -18.03
CA THR A 184 -1.42 -14.78 -19.01
C THR A 184 -0.17 -14.81 -19.89
N SER A 185 0.81 -13.95 -19.60
CA SER A 185 1.98 -13.77 -20.44
C SER A 185 3.05 -14.85 -20.17
N PRO A 186 3.70 -15.41 -21.20
CA PRO A 186 4.87 -16.26 -21.00
C PRO A 186 5.94 -15.56 -20.15
N GLY A 187 6.46 -16.24 -19.13
CA GLY A 187 7.43 -15.70 -18.18
C GLY A 187 6.83 -15.12 -16.90
N THR A 188 5.58 -14.67 -16.91
CA THR A 188 4.84 -14.21 -15.72
C THR A 188 3.49 -14.90 -15.55
N LEU A 189 3.27 -16.03 -16.22
CA LEU A 189 2.02 -16.79 -16.17
C LEU A 189 1.61 -17.05 -14.70
N GLU A 190 0.33 -16.82 -14.40
CA GLU A 190 -0.28 -16.98 -13.07
C GLU A 190 0.16 -15.98 -11.99
N LEU A 191 0.99 -14.99 -12.34
CA LEU A 191 1.29 -13.86 -11.45
C LEU A 191 -0.01 -13.12 -11.11
N LYS A 192 -0.33 -13.03 -9.82
CA LYS A 192 -1.46 -12.24 -9.35
C LYS A 192 -1.07 -10.77 -9.36
N GLU A 193 -1.98 -9.94 -9.87
CA GLU A 193 -1.74 -8.53 -10.08
C GLU A 193 -2.91 -7.70 -9.58
N LEU A 194 -2.64 -6.44 -9.24
CA LEU A 194 -3.58 -5.43 -8.80
C LEU A 194 -3.47 -4.23 -9.73
N SER A 195 -4.60 -3.81 -10.29
CA SER A 195 -4.74 -2.55 -11.00
C SER A 195 -5.44 -1.52 -10.12
N LEU A 196 -4.93 -0.29 -10.10
CA LEU A 196 -5.62 0.86 -9.53
C LEU A 196 -6.39 1.58 -10.64
N ALA A 197 -7.72 1.64 -10.50
CA ALA A 197 -8.60 2.26 -11.48
C ALA A 197 -9.35 3.43 -10.84
N ILE A 198 -9.44 4.56 -11.55
CA ILE A 198 -10.09 5.79 -11.08
C ILE A 198 -11.25 6.13 -12.01
N LYS A 199 -12.46 6.11 -11.47
CA LYS A 199 -13.67 6.53 -12.17
C LYS A 199 -13.77 8.05 -12.14
N SER A 200 -13.50 8.68 -13.28
CA SER A 200 -13.72 10.10 -13.52
C SER A 200 -15.09 10.36 -14.18
N THR A 201 -15.42 11.64 -14.38
CA THR A 201 -16.57 12.05 -15.18
C THR A 201 -16.49 11.61 -16.65
N GLN A 202 -15.31 11.22 -17.13
CA GLN A 202 -15.08 10.74 -18.49
C GLN A 202 -15.08 9.21 -18.61
N GLY A 203 -15.26 8.48 -17.50
CA GLY A 203 -15.22 7.01 -17.47
C GLY A 203 -14.20 6.46 -16.47
N VAL A 204 -14.01 5.14 -16.54
CA VAL A 204 -12.96 4.39 -15.82
C VAL A 204 -11.86 4.07 -16.81
#